data_AF-A0AA89C3F4-F1
#
_entry.id   AF-A0AA89C3F4-F1
#
_cell.length_a   1.000
_cell.length_b   1.000
_cell.length_c   1.000
_cell.angle_alpha   90.00
_cell.angle_beta   90.00
_cell.angle_gamma   90.00
#
_symmetry.space_group_name_H-M   'P 1'
#
loop_
_entity.id
_entity.type
_entity.pdbx_description
1 polymer ?
#
loop_
_entity_poly.entity_id
_entity_poly.type
_entity_poly.pdbx_seq_one_letter_code
_entity_poly.pdbx_strand_id
1 'polypeptide(L)'
;MCPSGVVMCPSGVVMCPSGVDMCPSGVDMCPSGVDMCPDGVVMCPSGVDMCPGGVVMCPSGVVMCPSGVVMCQSGVDMSKWG
;
A
#
# COMPACT_ATOMS: atom_id res chain seq x y z
N MET A 1 -15.98 0.72 0.93
CA MET A 1 -15.65 1.25 2.26
C MET A 1 -15.81 0.17 3.30
N CYS A 2 -14.74 -0.12 4.05
CA CYS A 2 -14.78 -0.97 5.23
C CYS A 2 -14.39 -0.13 6.46
N PRO A 3 -14.91 -0.42 7.68
CA PRO A 3 -14.65 0.41 8.86
C PRO A 3 -13.33 0.08 9.57
N SER A 4 -12.88 -1.18 9.52
CA SER A 4 -11.56 -1.67 9.95
C SER A 4 -11.52 -3.18 9.74
N GLY A 5 -10.34 -3.76 9.50
CA GLY A 5 -10.17 -5.22 9.57
C GLY A 5 -9.30 -5.78 8.47
N VAL A 6 -9.56 -7.03 8.08
CA VAL A 6 -8.88 -7.68 6.96
C VAL A 6 -9.80 -7.60 5.74
N VAL A 7 -9.35 -6.97 4.68
CA VAL A 7 -10.08 -6.91 3.40
C VAL A 7 -9.29 -7.67 2.35
N MET A 8 -10.00 -8.50 1.59
CA MET A 8 -9.46 -9.19 0.43
C MET A 8 -10.32 -8.82 -0.77
N CYS A 9 -9.73 -8.15 -1.76
CA CYS A 9 -10.39 -7.76 -2.99
C CYS A 9 -9.53 -8.15 -4.19
N PRO A 10 -9.96 -9.06 -5.08
CA PRO A 10 -9.13 -9.55 -6.18
C PRO A 10 -8.75 -8.44 -7.18
N SER A 11 -9.67 -7.48 -7.38
CA SER A 11 -9.39 -6.25 -8.10
C SER A 11 -10.35 -5.14 -7.71
N GLY A 12 -9.96 -3.88 -7.94
CA GLY A 12 -10.85 -2.73 -7.82
C GLY A 12 -10.29 -1.60 -6.98
N VAL A 13 -11.18 -0.83 -6.35
CA VAL A 13 -10.83 0.27 -5.45
C VAL A 13 -11.24 -0.12 -4.03
N VAL A 14 -10.27 -0.20 -3.13
CA VAL A 14 -10.48 -0.41 -1.70
C VAL A 14 -10.25 0.90 -0.96
N MET A 15 -11.11 1.12 0.04
CA MET A 15 -11.04 2.29 0.92
C MET A 15 -11.37 1.81 2.33
N CYS A 16 -10.35 1.84 3.18
CA CYS A 16 -10.40 1.44 4.57
C CYS A 16 -9.75 2.55 5.40
N PRO A 17 -10.23 2.91 6.60
CA PRO A 17 -9.54 3.87 7.45
C PRO A 17 -8.33 3.23 8.15
N SER A 18 -8.40 1.93 8.43
CA SER A 18 -7.29 1.14 8.92
C SER A 18 -7.50 -0.35 8.74
N GLY A 19 -6.41 -1.13 8.67
CA GLY A 19 -6.53 -2.57 8.57
C GLY A 19 -5.35 -3.27 7.91
N VAL A 20 -5.63 -4.49 7.46
CA VAL A 20 -4.78 -5.27 6.56
C VAL A 20 -5.55 -5.44 5.26
N ASP A 21 -5.09 -4.80 4.21
CA ASP A 21 -5.76 -4.80 2.92
C ASP A 21 -4.93 -5.60 1.90
N MET A 22 -5.58 -6.54 1.21
CA MET A 22 -4.98 -7.42 0.21
C MET A 22 -5.71 -7.27 -1.13
N CYS A 23 -5.04 -6.61 -2.07
CA CYS A 23 -5.56 -6.31 -3.39
C CYS A 23 -4.57 -6.71 -4.49
N PRO A 24 -4.70 -7.88 -5.15
CA PRO A 24 -3.81 -8.31 -6.22
C PRO A 24 -3.58 -7.27 -7.31
N SER A 25 -4.63 -6.53 -7.68
CA SER A 25 -4.54 -5.43 -8.63
C SER A 25 -5.54 -4.33 -8.34
N GLY A 26 -5.16 -3.06 -8.46
CA GLY A 26 -6.11 -1.95 -8.31
C GLY A 26 -5.59 -0.76 -7.54
N VAL A 27 -6.49 -0.08 -6.83
CA VAL A 27 -6.19 1.10 -6.03
C VAL A 27 -6.56 0.83 -4.58
N ASP A 28 -5.58 0.92 -3.69
CA ASP A 28 -5.80 0.86 -2.25
C ASP A 28 -5.59 2.23 -1.60
N MET A 29 -6.48 2.57 -0.68
CA MET A 29 -6.49 3.83 0.04
C MET A 29 -6.75 3.55 1.51
N CYS A 30 -5.67 3.56 2.30
CA CYS A 30 -5.70 3.27 3.73
C CYS A 30 -4.93 4.33 4.54
N PRO A 31 -5.57 5.20 5.33
CA PRO A 31 -4.91 6.15 6.22
C PRO A 31 -3.81 5.52 7.09
N SER A 32 -4.10 4.33 7.63
CA SER A 32 -3.11 3.59 8.40
C SER A 32 -3.28 2.08 8.35
N GLY A 33 -2.27 1.32 7.93
CA GLY A 33 -2.45 -0.12 7.80
C GLY A 33 -1.24 -0.89 7.31
N VAL A 34 -1.53 -2.14 6.93
CA VAL A 34 -0.63 -2.99 6.16
C VAL A 34 -1.31 -3.29 4.84
N ASP A 35 -0.71 -2.85 3.75
CA ASP A 35 -1.30 -2.93 2.41
C ASP A 35 -0.44 -3.83 1.53
N MET A 36 -1.08 -4.82 0.89
CA MET A 36 -0.43 -5.73 -0.04
C MET A 36 -1.09 -5.63 -1.41
N CYS A 37 -0.38 -4.99 -2.35
CA CYS A 37 -0.85 -4.81 -3.72
C CYS A 37 0.24 -5.17 -4.74
N PRO A 38 0.26 -6.40 -5.28
CA PRO A 38 1.19 -6.86 -6.32
C PRO A 38 1.40 -5.89 -7.47
N ASP A 39 0.31 -5.42 -8.07
CA ASP A 39 0.31 -4.50 -9.21
C ASP A 39 -0.79 -3.44 -9.04
N GLY A 40 -0.43 -2.24 -8.60
CA GLY A 40 -1.45 -1.21 -8.40
C GLY A 40 -0.96 0.11 -7.83
N VAL A 41 -1.90 0.87 -7.29
CA VAL A 41 -1.63 2.14 -6.62
C VAL A 41 -2.02 2.02 -5.16
N VAL A 42 -1.07 2.21 -4.25
CA VAL A 42 -1.31 2.24 -2.81
C VAL A 42 -1.08 3.64 -2.28
N MET A 43 -2.07 4.17 -1.57
CA MET A 43 -2.02 5.48 -0.94
C MET A 43 -2.25 5.34 0.56
N CYS A 44 -1.15 5.37 1.31
CA CYS A 44 -1.14 5.15 2.75
C CYS A 44 -0.34 6.21 3.51
N PRO A 45 -0.98 7.20 4.17
CA PRO A 45 -0.31 8.20 4.99
C PRO A 45 0.73 7.65 5.99
N SER A 46 0.39 6.52 6.63
CA SER A 46 1.21 5.86 7.66
C SER A 46 1.05 4.35 7.61
N GLY A 47 2.09 3.56 7.36
CA GLY A 47 1.87 2.11 7.31
C GLY A 47 3.03 1.26 6.83
N VAL A 48 2.70 0.01 6.47
CA VAL A 48 3.61 -0.91 5.80
C VAL A 48 2.99 -1.29 4.46
N ASP A 49 3.62 -0.87 3.37
CA ASP A 49 3.13 -1.14 2.01
C ASP A 49 4.05 -2.13 1.30
N MET A 50 3.46 -3.17 0.71
CA MET A 50 4.16 -4.15 -0.11
C MET A 50 3.56 -4.19 -1.52
N CYS A 51 4.29 -3.63 -2.47
CA CYS A 51 3.88 -3.56 -3.87
C CYS A 51 5.01 -3.95 -4.82
N PRO A 52 5.16 -5.22 -5.22
CA PRO A 52 6.11 -5.66 -6.25
C PRO A 52 6.24 -4.69 -7.44
N GLY A 53 5.13 -4.25 -8.02
CA GLY A 53 5.04 -3.27 -9.11
C GLY A 53 3.92 -2.25 -8.89
N GLY A 54 4.07 -1.07 -9.50
CA GLY A 54 3.06 0.00 -9.44
C GLY A 54 3.52 1.28 -8.77
N VAL A 55 2.63 1.95 -8.03
CA VAL A 55 2.89 3.25 -7.39
C VAL A 55 2.52 3.19 -5.92
N VAL A 56 3.45 3.56 -5.05
CA VAL A 56 3.20 3.67 -3.61
C VAL A 56 3.43 5.10 -3.15
N MET A 57 2.42 5.68 -2.49
CA MET A 57 2.50 6.98 -1.84
C MET A 57 2.36 6.80 -0.34
N CYS A 58 3.48 6.92 0.37
CA CYS A 58 3.56 6.66 1.80
C CYS A 58 4.37 7.77 2.53
N PRO A 59 3.74 8.88 2.94
CA PRO A 59 4.41 10.00 3.62
C PRO A 59 5.31 9.56 4.78
N SER A 60 4.82 8.64 5.60
CA SER A 60 5.54 8.05 6.73
C SER A 60 5.25 6.55 6.76
N GLY A 61 6.23 5.69 7.06
CA GLY A 61 6.00 4.25 7.05
C GLY A 61 7.14 3.47 6.41
N VAL A 62 6.85 2.24 6.02
CA VAL A 62 7.80 1.28 5.48
C VAL A 62 7.27 0.79 4.14
N VAL A 63 8.03 0.99 3.06
CA VAL A 63 7.60 0.62 1.70
C VAL A 63 8.56 -0.39 1.09
N MET A 64 8.00 -1.47 0.52
CA MET A 64 8.71 -2.40 -0.37
C MET A 64 8.08 -2.34 -1.76
N CYS A 65 8.78 -1.75 -2.73
CA CYS A 65 8.30 -1.66 -4.12
C CYS A 65 9.43 -1.80 -5.17
N PRO A 66 9.95 -3.02 -5.40
CA PRO A 66 11.17 -3.25 -6.16
C PRO A 66 11.11 -2.84 -7.64
N SER A 67 9.93 -2.88 -8.27
CA SER A 67 9.75 -2.55 -9.70
C SER A 67 8.76 -1.42 -9.95
N GLY A 68 8.47 -0.59 -8.94
CA GLY A 68 7.52 0.52 -9.04
C GLY A 68 8.09 1.87 -8.60
N VAL A 69 7.18 2.83 -8.44
CA VAL A 69 7.49 4.20 -8.02
C VAL A 69 7.12 4.36 -6.55
N VAL A 70 8.10 4.77 -5.74
CA VAL A 70 7.89 5.06 -4.32
C VAL A 70 7.99 6.56 -4.06
N MET A 71 6.96 7.12 -3.43
CA MET A 71 6.97 8.48 -2.90
C MET A 71 6.82 8.42 -1.37
N CYS A 72 7.94 8.66 -0.67
CA CYS A 72 8.00 8.72 0.80
C CYS A 72 8.70 10.01 1.23
N GLN A 73 8.16 10.67 2.26
CA GLN A 73 8.74 11.93 2.78
C GLN A 73 9.64 11.70 4.00
N SER A 74 9.19 10.86 4.94
CA SER A 74 9.92 10.51 6.16
C SER A 74 9.90 9.02 6.47
N GLY A 75 9.46 8.19 5.53
CA GLY A 75 9.42 6.74 5.64
C GLY A 75 10.72 6.05 5.24
N VAL A 76 10.77 4.74 5.45
CA VAL A 76 11.84 3.84 5.01
C VAL A 76 11.44 3.22 3.68
N ASP A 77 12.15 3.58 2.63
CA ASP A 77 12.04 2.94 1.31
C ASP A 77 13.03 1.76 1.21
N MET A 78 12.51 0.54 1.25
CA MET A 78 13.28 -0.70 1.15
C MET A 78 13.33 -1.24 -0.29
N SER A 79 12.69 -0.56 -1.25
CA SER A 79 12.75 -0.95 -2.67
C SER A 79 14.17 -0.92 -3.26
N LYS A 80 15.07 -0.13 -2.64
CA LYS A 80 16.46 0.05 -3.04
C LYS A 80 17.43 -1.01 -2.47
N TRP A 81 16.95 -1.91 -1.61
CA TRP A 81 17.78 -2.86 -0.86
C TRP A 81 17.70 -4.31 -1.38
N GLY A 82 17.30 -4.47 -2.65
CA GLY A 82 17.28 -5.75 -3.38
C GLY A 82 18.44 -5.89 -4.36
#